data_AF-A0A414F1S4-F1
#
_entry.id   AF-A0A414F1S4-F1
#
_cell.length_a   1.000
_cell.length_b   1.000
_cell.length_c   1.000
_cell.angle_alpha   90.00
_cell.angle_beta   90.00
_cell.angle_gamma   90.00
#
_symmetry.space_group_name_H-M   'P 1'
#
loop_
_entity.id
_entity.type
_entity.pdbx_description
1 polymer ?
#
loop_
_entity_poly.entity_id
_entity_poly.type
_entity_poly.pdbx_seq_one_letter_code
_entity_poly.pdbx_strand_id
1 'polypeptide(L)'
;MRNLQIIGNVPQVRKENNFGEYAEEAVIIEEQPKVKKENPHFLEANTLEVTMQHLKEDCITPVFAKDNELTIPHPAFIDTVYDAANAFFSGESIDKPDIRVSHIIKGRIPEAIHKPANQLLESDKTIYYERCAFIIQIPTI
;
A
#
# COMPACT_ATOMS: atom_id res chain seq x y z
N MET A 1 -72.90 12.47 20.20
CA MET A 1 -73.66 13.02 19.06
C MET A 1 -72.94 14.27 18.56
N ARG A 2 -72.64 14.29 17.25
CA ARG A 2 -72.32 15.45 16.39
C ARG A 2 -70.96 16.16 16.59
N ASN A 3 -70.02 15.72 15.75
CA ASN A 3 -68.89 16.51 15.26
C ASN A 3 -69.42 17.57 14.28
N LEU A 4 -68.91 18.80 14.36
CA LEU A 4 -69.05 19.84 13.32
C LEU A 4 -67.69 20.10 12.69
N GLN A 5 -67.63 20.06 11.36
CA GLN A 5 -66.49 20.42 10.52
C GLN A 5 -66.33 21.95 10.43
N ILE A 6 -65.08 22.43 10.32
CA ILE A 6 -64.78 23.71 9.67
C ILE A 6 -63.56 23.52 8.75
N ILE A 7 -63.76 23.78 7.46
CA ILE A 7 -62.74 23.91 6.42
C ILE A 7 -62.19 25.35 6.51
N GLY A 8 -60.87 25.49 6.63
CA GLY A 8 -60.16 26.77 6.56
C GLY A 8 -59.15 26.73 5.43
N ASN A 9 -59.14 27.80 4.64
CA ASN A 9 -58.58 27.93 3.29
C ASN A 9 -57.23 28.68 3.35
N VAL A 10 -56.25 28.24 2.53
CA VAL A 10 -55.03 28.96 1.98
C VAL A 10 -53.95 29.49 2.96
N PRO A 11 -52.64 29.67 2.58
CA PRO A 11 -52.10 29.96 1.24
C PRO A 11 -51.02 29.01 0.68
N GLN A 12 -51.00 28.89 -0.65
CA GLN A 12 -49.87 28.36 -1.42
C GLN A 12 -48.68 29.33 -1.33
N VAL A 13 -47.58 28.91 -0.74
CA VAL A 13 -46.30 29.63 -0.83
C VAL A 13 -45.62 29.22 -2.13
N ARG A 14 -45.68 30.09 -3.14
CA ARG A 14 -44.80 30.02 -4.30
C ARG A 14 -43.36 30.28 -3.82
N LYS A 15 -42.54 29.23 -3.75
CA LYS A 15 -41.09 29.39 -3.69
C LYS A 15 -40.57 29.47 -5.13
N GLU A 16 -40.31 30.68 -5.59
CA GLU A 16 -39.42 30.89 -6.73
C GLU A 16 -37.99 30.62 -6.24
N ASN A 17 -37.53 29.38 -6.41
CA ASN A 17 -36.13 29.04 -6.22
C ASN A 17 -35.39 29.38 -7.51
N ASN A 18 -34.89 30.60 -7.61
CA ASN A 18 -33.98 31.01 -8.67
C ASN A 18 -32.55 30.68 -8.26
N PHE A 19 -32.18 29.40 -8.35
CA PHE A 19 -30.80 28.95 -8.25
C PHE A 19 -30.51 28.02 -9.43
N GLY A 20 -29.62 28.50 -10.31
CA GLY A 20 -29.21 27.81 -11.52
C GLY A 20 -28.74 26.38 -11.23
N GLU A 21 -29.21 25.48 -12.09
CA GLU A 21 -28.88 24.07 -12.14
C GLU A 21 -27.38 23.86 -12.36
N TYR A 22 -26.61 23.58 -11.31
CA TYR A 22 -25.42 22.71 -11.34
C TYR A 22 -25.17 22.19 -9.91
N ALA A 23 -26.06 21.35 -9.39
CA ALA A 23 -25.77 20.55 -8.20
C ALA A 23 -25.36 19.17 -8.67
N GLU A 24 -24.05 18.93 -8.77
CA GLU A 24 -23.51 17.60 -9.02
C GLU A 24 -23.81 16.73 -7.78
N GLU A 25 -24.43 15.56 -7.99
CA GLU A 25 -24.74 14.63 -6.90
C GLU A 25 -23.43 14.19 -6.23
N ALA A 26 -23.30 14.47 -4.93
CA ALA A 26 -22.14 14.04 -4.17
C ALA A 26 -22.11 12.51 -4.09
N VAL A 27 -21.15 11.88 -4.78
CA VAL A 27 -20.88 10.45 -4.62
C VAL A 27 -20.32 10.23 -3.22
N ILE A 28 -21.07 9.51 -2.39
CA ILE A 28 -20.57 9.02 -1.09
C ILE A 28 -19.50 7.97 -1.42
N ILE A 29 -18.24 8.35 -1.34
CA ILE A 29 -17.13 7.41 -1.37
C ILE A 29 -17.17 6.69 -0.03
N GLU A 30 -17.77 5.49 0.01
CA GLU A 30 -17.63 4.60 1.15
C GLU A 30 -16.14 4.32 1.31
N GLU A 31 -15.53 4.91 2.35
CA GLU A 31 -14.16 4.62 2.74
C GLU A 31 -14.12 3.13 3.04
N GLN A 32 -13.54 2.34 2.13
CA GLN A 32 -13.47 0.90 2.32
C GLN A 32 -12.85 0.65 3.70
N PRO A 33 -13.42 -0.28 4.50
CA PRO A 33 -12.91 -0.54 5.82
C PRO A 33 -11.44 -0.90 5.67
N LYS A 34 -10.55 -0.02 6.14
CA LYS A 34 -9.12 -0.31 6.25
C LYS A 34 -9.03 -1.60 7.04
N VAL A 35 -8.68 -2.69 6.34
CA VAL A 35 -8.41 -3.98 6.96
C VAL A 35 -7.47 -3.71 8.11
N LYS A 36 -7.94 -3.93 9.35
CA LYS A 36 -7.09 -3.75 10.52
C LYS A 36 -5.92 -4.69 10.32
N LYS A 37 -4.71 -4.12 10.22
CA LYS A 37 -3.48 -4.91 10.18
C LYS A 37 -3.45 -5.79 11.41
N GLU A 38 -3.18 -7.08 11.22
CA GLU A 38 -3.01 -8.03 12.32
C GLU A 38 -1.81 -7.62 13.20
N ASN A 39 -0.82 -6.91 12.63
CA ASN A 39 0.32 -6.34 13.36
C ASN A 39 0.50 -4.83 13.13
N PRO A 40 -0.17 -3.97 13.90
CA PRO A 40 0.00 -2.53 13.77
C PRO A 40 1.37 -2.01 14.26
N HIS A 41 2.30 -2.87 14.69
CA HIS A 41 3.52 -2.44 15.40
C HIS A 41 4.82 -3.09 14.94
N PHE A 42 4.84 -3.89 13.86
CA PHE A 42 6.08 -4.49 13.40
C PHE A 42 7.05 -3.42 12.85
N LEU A 43 8.08 -3.11 13.64
CA LEU A 43 9.22 -2.25 13.31
C LEU A 43 8.89 -0.87 12.71
N GLU A 44 7.79 -0.22 13.08
CA GLU A 44 7.33 1.00 12.38
C GLU A 44 8.26 2.22 12.49
N ALA A 45 9.04 2.31 13.57
CA ALA A 45 9.94 3.43 13.76
C ALA A 45 11.13 3.37 12.78
N ASN A 46 11.27 4.41 11.96
CA ASN A 46 12.36 4.56 10.98
C ASN A 46 12.41 3.46 9.90
N THR A 47 11.28 2.83 9.58
CA THR A 47 11.16 1.90 8.47
C THR A 47 9.96 2.22 7.59
N LEU A 48 9.94 1.65 6.40
CA LEU A 48 8.84 1.72 5.45
C LEU A 48 8.29 0.32 5.23
N GLU A 49 6.97 0.22 5.19
CA GLU A 49 6.30 -1.01 4.79
C GLU A 49 6.33 -1.16 3.27
N VAL A 50 6.68 -2.36 2.83
CA VAL A 50 6.75 -2.70 1.42
C VAL A 50 6.08 -4.05 1.16
N THR A 51 5.67 -4.26 -0.08
CA THR A 51 5.06 -5.52 -0.50
C THR A 51 6.10 -6.42 -1.18
N MET A 52 5.83 -7.72 -1.22
CA MET A 52 6.65 -8.66 -2.00
C MET A 52 6.70 -8.29 -3.48
N GLN A 53 5.62 -7.73 -4.03
CA GLN A 53 5.58 -7.29 -5.42
C GLN A 53 6.57 -6.14 -5.67
N HIS A 54 6.58 -5.13 -4.79
CA HIS A 54 7.53 -4.02 -4.89
C HIS A 54 8.99 -4.49 -4.88
N LEU A 55 9.31 -5.44 -4.00
CA LEU A 55 10.66 -6.01 -3.94
C LEU A 55 11.05 -6.83 -5.19
N LYS A 56 10.07 -7.40 -5.91
CA LYS A 56 10.30 -8.22 -7.11
C LYS A 56 10.34 -7.40 -8.40
N GLU A 57 9.49 -6.38 -8.50
CA GLU A 57 9.26 -5.65 -9.76
C GLU A 57 10.02 -4.32 -9.80
N ASP A 58 10.12 -3.63 -8.67
CA ASP A 58 10.68 -2.27 -8.65
C ASP A 58 12.14 -2.24 -8.17
N CYS A 59 12.56 -3.22 -7.36
CA CYS A 59 13.88 -3.24 -6.74
C CYS A 59 14.92 -4.06 -7.53
N ILE A 60 16.12 -3.51 -7.68
CA ILE A 60 17.27 -4.27 -8.23
C ILE A 60 17.95 -5.11 -7.14
N THR A 61 18.66 -6.16 -7.57
CA THR A 61 19.56 -6.92 -6.69
C THR A 61 20.96 -6.31 -6.75
N PRO A 62 21.53 -5.86 -5.63
CA PRO A 62 22.88 -5.31 -5.63
C PRO A 62 23.95 -6.40 -5.82
N VAL A 63 25.15 -5.97 -6.18
CA VAL A 63 26.35 -6.79 -6.32
C VAL A 63 27.41 -6.34 -5.32
N PHE A 64 28.27 -7.25 -4.88
CA PHE A 64 29.42 -6.90 -4.05
C PHE A 64 30.44 -6.09 -4.85
N ALA A 65 30.81 -4.92 -4.35
CA ALA A 65 31.67 -3.97 -5.05
C ALA A 65 33.08 -4.50 -5.38
N LYS A 66 33.57 -5.48 -4.61
CA LYS A 66 34.92 -6.03 -4.76
C LYS A 66 35.03 -7.00 -5.94
N ASP A 67 34.08 -7.93 -6.04
CA ASP A 67 34.17 -9.10 -6.92
C ASP A 67 32.98 -9.19 -7.91
N ASN A 68 32.10 -8.17 -7.93
CA ASN A 68 30.89 -8.07 -8.76
C ASN A 68 29.92 -9.28 -8.62
N GLU A 69 29.98 -9.95 -7.49
CA GLU A 69 29.14 -11.11 -7.18
C GLU A 69 27.74 -10.66 -6.74
N LEU A 70 26.70 -11.32 -7.27
CA LEU A 70 25.32 -11.02 -6.90
C LEU A 70 25.06 -11.33 -5.43
N THR A 71 24.45 -10.38 -4.74
CA THR A 71 23.92 -10.62 -3.39
C THR A 71 22.66 -11.50 -3.44
N ILE A 72 22.26 -12.06 -2.30
CA ILE A 72 20.97 -12.75 -2.17
C ILE A 72 19.85 -11.70 -2.26
N PRO A 73 18.91 -11.80 -3.23
CA PRO A 73 17.78 -10.89 -3.30
C PRO A 73 16.85 -11.05 -2.09
N HIS A 74 16.40 -9.94 -1.49
CA HIS A 74 15.39 -9.95 -0.42
C HIS A 74 14.16 -10.82 -0.73
N PRO A 75 13.49 -10.70 -1.89
CA PRO A 75 12.29 -11.51 -2.14
C PRO A 75 12.61 -13.00 -2.21
N ALA A 76 13.76 -13.39 -2.75
CA ALA A 76 14.16 -14.80 -2.82
C ALA A 76 14.41 -15.38 -1.41
N PHE A 77 15.04 -14.60 -0.54
CA PHE A 77 15.26 -15.02 0.85
C PHE A 77 13.94 -15.16 1.62
N ILE A 78 13.04 -14.18 1.48
CA ILE A 78 11.72 -14.18 2.13
C ILE A 78 10.87 -15.37 1.64
N ASP A 79 10.77 -15.57 0.32
CA ASP A 79 10.02 -16.70 -0.27
C ASP A 79 10.58 -18.04 0.24
N THR A 80 11.91 -18.19 0.28
CA THR A 80 12.55 -19.44 0.76
C THR A 80 12.21 -19.73 2.23
N VAL A 81 12.25 -18.70 3.09
CA VAL A 81 11.91 -18.86 4.51
C VAL A 81 10.42 -19.11 4.69
N TYR A 82 9.57 -18.45 3.89
CA TYR A 82 8.13 -18.68 3.89
C TYR A 82 7.78 -20.10 3.47
N ASP A 83 8.38 -20.62 2.40
CA ASP A 83 8.20 -22.00 1.96
C ASP A 83 8.67 -23.00 3.02
N ALA A 84 9.81 -22.73 3.67
CA ALA A 84 10.32 -23.56 4.76
C ALA A 84 9.38 -23.56 5.98
N ALA A 85 8.80 -22.40 6.34
CA ALA A 85 7.82 -22.30 7.42
C ALA A 85 6.56 -23.09 7.08
N ASN A 86 6.05 -22.99 5.85
CA ASN A 86 4.90 -23.77 5.38
C ASN A 86 5.15 -25.29 5.38
N ALA A 87 6.37 -25.70 5.03
CA ALA A 87 6.74 -27.11 5.04
C ALA A 87 6.88 -27.67 6.46
N PHE A 88 7.47 -26.90 7.39
CA PHE A 88 7.76 -27.36 8.74
C PHE A 88 6.54 -27.30 9.67
N PHE A 89 5.78 -26.21 9.62
CA PHE A 89 4.55 -26.00 10.41
C PHE A 89 3.31 -26.42 9.61
N SER A 90 3.41 -27.57 8.93
CA SER A 90 2.34 -28.08 8.09
C SER A 90 1.07 -28.32 8.93
N GLY A 91 -0.05 -27.72 8.52
CA GLY A 91 -1.34 -27.83 9.22
C GLY A 91 -1.64 -26.67 10.17
N GLU A 92 -0.67 -25.81 10.45
CA GLU A 92 -0.88 -24.55 11.17
C GLU A 92 -1.40 -23.45 10.23
N SER A 93 -2.01 -22.40 10.80
CA SER A 93 -2.34 -21.19 10.03
C SER A 93 -1.09 -20.33 9.96
N ILE A 94 -0.62 -20.02 8.76
CA ILE A 94 0.58 -19.20 8.53
C ILE A 94 0.17 -17.97 7.74
N ASP A 95 0.46 -16.80 8.29
CA ASP A 95 0.13 -15.52 7.66
C ASP A 95 1.21 -15.10 6.67
N LYS A 96 0.83 -14.21 5.75
CA LYS A 96 1.78 -13.64 4.79
C LYS A 96 2.84 -12.81 5.52
N PRO A 97 4.07 -12.74 4.98
CA PRO A 97 5.13 -11.97 5.60
C PRO A 97 4.80 -10.47 5.63
N ASP A 98 4.91 -9.86 6.81
CA ASP A 98 4.96 -8.40 6.96
C ASP A 98 6.40 -7.93 6.76
N ILE A 99 6.62 -6.97 5.86
CA ILE A 99 7.97 -6.60 5.42
C ILE A 99 8.22 -5.11 5.67
N ARG A 100 9.37 -4.84 6.30
CA ARG A 100 9.85 -3.48 6.61
C ARG A 100 11.25 -3.28 6.07
N VAL A 101 11.45 -2.19 5.36
CA VAL A 101 12.75 -1.78 4.83
C VAL A 101 13.18 -0.45 5.41
N SER A 102 14.47 -0.19 5.38
CA SER A 102 15.01 1.09 5.89
C SER A 102 14.97 2.21 4.82
N HIS A 103 16.08 2.90 4.63
CA HIS A 103 16.20 3.96 3.66
C HIS A 103 16.40 3.38 2.26
N ILE A 104 15.73 3.98 1.28
CA ILE A 104 15.89 3.64 -0.12
C ILE A 104 17.26 4.08 -0.62
N ILE A 105 17.96 3.20 -1.32
CA ILE A 105 19.16 3.55 -2.07
C ILE A 105 18.77 3.72 -3.53
N LYS A 106 19.15 4.85 -4.13
CA LYS A 106 18.84 5.19 -5.51
C LYS A 106 20.12 5.11 -6.35
N GLY A 107 20.06 4.33 -7.42
CA GLY A 107 21.11 4.20 -8.42
C GLY A 107 20.64 4.66 -9.80
N ARG A 108 21.44 4.32 -10.82
CA ARG A 108 21.13 4.55 -12.23
C ARG A 108 21.27 3.25 -12.99
N ILE A 109 20.48 3.08 -14.03
CA ILE A 109 20.72 2.00 -15.00
C ILE A 109 22.07 2.24 -15.70
N PRO A 110 22.77 1.18 -16.15
CA PRO A 110 24.08 1.30 -16.79
C PRO A 110 24.11 2.29 -17.96
N GLU A 111 23.05 2.34 -18.76
CA GLU A 111 22.91 3.19 -19.94
C GLU A 111 22.79 4.69 -19.60
N ALA A 112 22.38 5.01 -18.37
CA ALA A 112 22.13 6.37 -17.90
C ALA A 112 23.23 6.91 -16.97
N ILE A 113 24.34 6.18 -16.77
CA ILE A 113 25.37 6.56 -15.80
C ILE A 113 25.97 7.95 -16.08
N HIS A 114 26.14 8.30 -17.35
CA HIS A 114 26.70 9.59 -17.79
C HIS A 114 25.64 10.68 -18.00
N LYS A 115 24.34 10.38 -17.88
CA LYS A 115 23.29 11.39 -18.01
C LYS A 115 23.39 12.37 -16.83
N PRO A 116 23.33 13.70 -17.07
CA PRO A 116 23.31 14.68 -15.99
C PRO A 116 21.98 14.58 -15.21
N ALA A 117 22.01 14.94 -13.91
CA ALA A 117 20.88 14.71 -12.99
C ALA A 117 19.56 15.34 -13.45
N ASN A 118 19.61 16.45 -14.18
CA ASN A 118 18.45 17.15 -14.72
C ASN A 118 17.80 16.47 -15.95
N GLN A 119 18.48 15.50 -16.55
CA GLN A 119 18.01 14.75 -17.73
C GLN A 119 17.67 13.29 -17.40
N LEU A 120 17.76 12.87 -16.13
CA LEU A 120 17.38 11.53 -15.71
C LEU A 120 15.85 11.38 -15.67
N LEU A 121 15.36 10.39 -16.40
CA LEU A 121 13.97 9.93 -16.30
C LEU A 121 13.80 9.05 -15.06
N GLU A 122 12.56 8.83 -14.61
CA GLU A 122 12.30 7.86 -13.54
C GLU A 122 12.70 6.43 -13.95
N SER A 123 12.53 6.08 -15.23
CA SER A 123 12.98 4.80 -15.79
C SER A 123 14.50 4.63 -15.82
N ASP A 124 15.26 5.72 -15.73
CA ASP A 124 16.73 5.68 -15.67
C ASP A 124 17.24 5.41 -14.25
N LYS A 125 16.36 5.49 -13.23
CA LYS A 125 16.70 5.31 -11.82
C LYS A 125 16.47 3.87 -11.42
N THR A 126 17.39 3.34 -10.63
CA THR A 126 17.22 2.06 -9.96
C THR A 126 17.03 2.28 -8.48
N ILE A 127 16.33 1.37 -7.82
CA ILE A 127 16.14 1.42 -6.38
C ILE A 127 16.50 0.07 -5.76
N TYR A 128 17.04 0.09 -4.55
CA TYR A 128 17.18 -1.09 -3.71
C TYR A 128 17.21 -0.69 -2.22
N TYR A 129 17.16 -1.67 -1.34
CA TYR A 129 17.27 -1.49 0.10
C TYR A 129 18.42 -2.31 0.65
N GLU A 130 19.30 -1.71 1.45
CA GLU A 130 20.38 -2.46 2.11
C GLU A 130 19.87 -3.29 3.28
N ARG A 131 18.90 -2.75 4.02
CA ARG A 131 18.30 -3.43 5.19
C ARG A 131 16.83 -3.71 4.94
N CYS A 132 16.48 -4.98 5.07
CA CYS A 132 15.13 -5.52 5.05
C CYS A 132 14.93 -6.40 6.29
N ALA A 133 13.78 -6.26 6.93
CA ALA A 133 13.31 -7.13 8.01
C ALA A 133 11.93 -7.63 7.62
N PHE A 134 11.62 -8.87 7.98
CA PHE A 134 10.29 -9.44 7.78
C PHE A 134 9.92 -10.33 8.96
N ILE A 135 8.63 -10.51 9.16
CA ILE A 135 8.06 -11.44 10.13
C ILE A 135 7.01 -12.30 9.44
N ILE A 136 7.03 -13.60 9.71
CA ILE A 136 5.97 -14.53 9.33
C ILE A 136 5.34 -14.99 10.63
N GLN A 137 4.04 -14.77 10.77
CA GLN A 137 3.30 -15.18 11.94
C GLN A 137 2.63 -16.52 11.71
N ILE A 138 2.52 -17.27 12.80
CA ILE A 138 1.79 -18.53 12.85
C ILE A 138 0.81 -18.39 14.02
N PRO A 139 -0.36 -17.76 13.83
CA PRO A 139 -1.24 -17.35 14.93
C PRO A 139 -1.75 -18.50 15.80
N THR A 140 -1.61 -19.74 15.33
CA THR A 140 -2.07 -20.94 16.02
C THR A 140 -1.10 -21.47 17.08
N ILE A 141 0.12 -20.92 17.20
CA ILE A 141 1.14 -21.34 18.19
C ILE A 141 1.85 -20.18 18.90
#